data_AF-A0A9P3LIM8-F1
#
_entry.id   AF-A0A9P3LIM8-F1
#
_cell.length_a   1.000
_cell.length_b   1.000
_cell.length_c   1.000
_cell.angle_alpha   90.00
_cell.angle_beta   90.00
_cell.angle_gamma   90.00
#
_symmetry.space_group_name_H-M   'P 1'
#
loop_
_entity.id
_entity.type
_entity.pdbx_description
1 polymer ?
#
loop_
_entity_poly.entity_id
_entity_poly.type
_entity_poly.pdbx_seq_one_letter_code
_entity_poly.pdbx_strand_id
1 'polypeptide(L)'
;MGIFRNRTRAQRHTDATNTTGLSGWDGIEAHINDNDDDKMEGYSDDMDTLLVFAGLFSAILTAFVVQTYPLLQPSSTDITNQLLAANNRMLVQGFAAILTGVPSVPFASLLADDPSPFQPHTSARWINCLFFTSLVLSLAAALFAILIKQWIREYMEWSSPLSLPRENVLVRQWRFESWETWSIAAVISTVPAFLEIAMILFLIGVMILLWTLDDIVAICVTVVIAGFLLVVAIFTVLPVFFRRCPYKSPTAWALVLASHAVPHFAAFCLSWCTFYAAVMRKEWASGFSDKFGS
;
A
#
# COMPACT_ATOMS: atom_id res chain seq x y z
N MET A 1 25.31 -10.16 3.22
CA MET A 1 26.55 -9.53 3.72
C MET A 1 26.18 -8.93 5.07
N GLY A 2 26.64 -9.55 6.18
CA GLY A 2 26.10 -9.31 7.53
C GLY A 2 26.35 -7.88 8.02
N ILE A 3 25.26 -7.16 8.30
CA ILE A 3 25.26 -5.78 8.81
C ILE A 3 25.50 -5.77 10.32
N PHE A 4 25.08 -6.83 11.02
CA PHE A 4 25.44 -7.08 12.40
C PHE A 4 26.60 -8.06 12.44
N ARG A 5 27.59 -7.80 13.29
CA ARG A 5 28.61 -8.81 13.64
C ARG A 5 27.82 -10.01 14.16
N ASN A 6 27.73 -11.07 13.37
CA ASN A 6 26.83 -12.22 13.57
C ASN A 6 27.25 -13.02 14.81
N ARG A 7 27.14 -12.41 16.00
CA ARG A 7 27.43 -13.01 17.29
C ARG A 7 26.19 -13.78 17.68
N THR A 8 26.34 -15.08 17.76
CA THR A 8 25.29 -15.93 18.33
C THR A 8 24.95 -15.44 19.74
N ARG A 9 23.70 -15.64 20.20
CA ARG A 9 23.26 -15.23 21.55
C ARG A 9 24.19 -15.76 22.65
N ALA A 10 24.81 -16.93 22.42
CA ALA A 10 25.85 -17.49 23.27
C ALA A 10 27.14 -16.66 23.30
N GLN A 11 27.60 -16.14 22.15
CA GLN A 11 28.75 -15.24 22.06
C GLN A 11 28.49 -13.87 22.70
N ARG A 12 27.25 -13.35 22.60
CA ARG A 12 26.83 -12.14 23.35
C ARG A 12 26.96 -12.34 24.86
N HIS A 13 26.52 -13.50 25.37
CA HIS A 13 26.67 -13.81 26.80
C HIS A 13 28.13 -13.93 27.25
N THR A 14 29.00 -14.56 26.46
CA THR A 14 30.44 -14.64 26.79
C THR A 14 31.14 -13.29 26.71
N ASP A 15 30.80 -12.46 25.72
CA ASP A 15 31.34 -11.10 25.61
C ASP A 15 30.81 -10.21 26.74
N ALA A 16 29.53 -10.32 27.11
CA ALA A 16 28.94 -9.63 28.25
C ALA A 16 29.59 -10.06 29.58
N THR A 17 29.98 -11.32 29.74
CA THR A 17 30.77 -11.74 30.91
C THR A 17 32.20 -11.21 30.87
N ASN A 18 32.82 -11.07 29.70
CA ASN A 18 34.15 -10.48 29.56
C ASN A 18 34.15 -8.96 29.80
N THR A 19 33.07 -8.26 29.49
CA THR A 19 32.94 -6.81 29.71
C THR A 19 32.71 -6.45 31.19
N THR A 20 32.32 -7.40 32.06
CA THR A 20 32.21 -7.16 33.51
C THR A 20 33.52 -6.79 34.19
N GLY A 21 34.67 -7.02 33.54
CA GLY A 21 36.00 -6.59 34.00
C GLY A 21 36.48 -5.25 33.44
N LEU A 22 35.75 -4.64 32.50
CA LEU A 22 36.10 -3.34 31.91
C LEU A 22 35.60 -2.20 32.81
N SER A 23 36.47 -1.22 33.08
CA SER A 23 36.14 -0.06 33.92
C SER A 23 36.38 1.25 33.16
N GLY A 24 35.69 2.31 33.55
CA GLY A 24 35.82 3.61 32.89
C GLY A 24 35.14 3.66 31.52
N TRP A 25 35.78 4.30 30.54
CA TRP A 25 35.19 4.54 29.21
C TRP A 25 35.02 3.27 28.38
N ASP A 26 35.90 2.27 28.54
CA ASP A 26 35.83 0.99 27.82
C ASP A 26 34.56 0.20 28.17
N GLY A 27 34.20 0.18 29.46
CA GLY A 27 32.98 -0.49 29.92
C GLY A 27 31.71 0.22 29.45
N ILE A 28 31.72 1.55 29.43
CA ILE A 28 30.61 2.37 28.94
C ILE A 28 30.40 2.17 27.43
N GLU A 29 31.48 2.21 26.64
CA GLU A 29 31.42 1.97 25.19
C GLU A 29 30.84 0.58 24.89
N ALA A 30 31.33 -0.46 25.58
CA ALA A 30 30.84 -1.82 25.39
C ALA A 30 29.35 -1.97 25.73
N HIS A 31 28.89 -1.38 26.83
CA HIS A 31 27.49 -1.44 27.24
C HIS A 31 26.56 -0.68 26.29
N ILE A 32 26.98 0.51 25.82
CA ILE A 32 26.21 1.30 24.86
C ILE A 32 26.12 0.57 23.52
N ASN A 33 27.23 -0.01 23.04
CA ASN A 33 27.25 -0.76 21.80
C ASN A 33 26.30 -1.96 21.85
N ASP A 34 26.30 -2.74 22.94
CA ASP A 34 25.40 -3.89 23.10
C ASP A 34 23.92 -3.45 23.11
N ASN A 35 23.58 -2.39 23.85
CA ASN A 35 22.22 -1.86 23.89
C ASN A 35 21.76 -1.27 22.54
N ASP A 36 22.65 -0.62 21.78
CA ASP A 36 22.31 -0.06 20.48
C ASP A 36 22.20 -1.16 19.41
N ASP A 37 23.11 -2.14 19.44
CA ASP A 37 23.06 -3.34 18.59
C ASP A 37 21.71 -4.04 18.79
N ASP A 38 21.30 -4.31 20.04
CA ASP A 38 20.03 -4.99 20.36
C ASP A 38 18.81 -4.22 19.83
N LYS A 39 18.79 -2.89 19.97
CA LYS A 39 17.67 -2.05 19.49
C LYS A 39 17.62 -1.97 17.98
N MET A 40 18.77 -1.79 17.34
CA MET A 40 18.88 -1.65 15.90
C MET A 40 18.67 -2.98 15.17
N GLU A 41 19.07 -4.11 15.78
CA GLU A 41 18.75 -5.47 15.33
C GLU A 41 17.23 -5.66 15.27
N GLY A 42 16.50 -5.28 16.34
CA GLY A 42 15.04 -5.35 16.36
C GLY A 42 14.36 -4.55 15.23
N TYR A 43 14.79 -3.31 14.99
CA TYR A 43 14.25 -2.53 13.87
C TYR A 43 14.60 -3.14 12.50
N SER A 44 15.81 -3.68 12.34
CA SER A 44 16.21 -4.35 11.10
C SER A 44 15.37 -5.59 10.83
N ASP A 45 15.13 -6.41 11.84
CA ASP A 45 14.33 -7.64 11.74
C ASP A 45 12.86 -7.34 11.40
N ASP A 46 12.30 -6.28 12.00
CA ASP A 46 10.97 -5.78 11.67
C ASP A 46 10.92 -5.34 10.18
N MET A 47 11.91 -4.57 9.71
CA MET A 47 11.97 -4.15 8.30
C MET A 47 12.10 -5.34 7.35
N ASP A 48 12.87 -6.38 7.70
CA ASP A 48 12.99 -7.60 6.89
C ASP A 48 11.67 -8.35 6.78
N THR A 49 10.93 -8.44 7.88
CA THR A 49 9.59 -9.03 7.90
C THR A 49 8.62 -8.24 7.01
N LEU A 50 8.63 -6.91 7.11
CA LEU A 50 7.79 -6.03 6.28
C LEU A 50 8.15 -6.13 4.80
N LEU A 51 9.44 -6.26 4.46
CA LEU A 51 9.90 -6.41 3.07
C LEU A 51 9.39 -7.71 2.43
N VAL A 52 9.45 -8.83 3.17
CA VAL A 52 8.90 -10.10 2.70
C VAL A 52 7.39 -9.99 2.49
N PHE A 53 6.67 -9.39 3.45
CA PHE A 53 5.24 -9.17 3.33
C PHE A 53 4.89 -8.28 2.13
N ALA A 54 5.57 -7.14 1.95
CA ALA A 54 5.38 -6.22 0.83
C ALA A 54 5.61 -6.90 -0.52
N GLY A 55 6.66 -7.73 -0.62
CA GLY A 55 6.94 -8.50 -1.84
C GLY A 55 5.83 -9.50 -2.18
N LEU A 56 5.40 -10.31 -1.21
CA LEU A 56 4.33 -11.29 -1.38
C LEU A 56 3.00 -10.62 -1.71
N PHE A 57 2.65 -9.56 -0.99
CA PHE A 57 1.44 -8.78 -1.23
C PHE A 57 1.45 -8.15 -2.63
N SER A 58 2.56 -7.56 -3.05
CA SER A 58 2.70 -6.97 -4.39
C SER A 58 2.56 -8.03 -5.49
N ALA A 59 3.08 -9.24 -5.29
CA ALA A 59 2.92 -10.34 -6.23
C ALA A 59 1.46 -10.77 -6.39
N ILE A 60 0.75 -10.97 -5.28
CA ILE A 60 -0.68 -11.31 -5.30
C ILE A 60 -1.48 -10.20 -5.98
N LEU A 61 -1.24 -8.95 -5.58
CA LEU A 61 -1.92 -7.78 -6.13
C LEU A 61 -1.68 -7.62 -7.63
N THR A 62 -0.46 -7.91 -8.11
CA THR A 62 -0.13 -7.88 -9.54
C THR A 62 -0.97 -8.87 -10.34
N ALA A 63 -1.29 -10.05 -9.79
CA ALA A 63 -2.17 -11.01 -10.46
C ALA A 63 -3.58 -10.45 -10.70
N PHE A 64 -4.13 -9.71 -9.72
CA PHE A 64 -5.40 -9.01 -9.88
C PHE A 64 -5.29 -7.86 -10.88
N VAL A 65 -4.25 -7.03 -10.78
CA VAL A 65 -4.01 -5.91 -11.72
C VAL A 65 -3.94 -6.39 -13.16
N VAL A 66 -3.24 -7.51 -13.43
CA VAL A 66 -3.15 -8.08 -14.78
C VAL A 66 -4.52 -8.50 -15.31
N GLN A 67 -5.42 -9.00 -14.46
CA GLN A 67 -6.78 -9.35 -14.87
C GLN A 67 -7.70 -8.14 -15.02
N THR A 68 -7.55 -7.10 -14.19
CA THR A 68 -8.46 -5.96 -14.19
C THR A 68 -8.04 -4.83 -15.11
N TYR A 69 -6.75 -4.71 -15.43
CA TYR A 69 -6.24 -3.68 -16.33
C TYR A 69 -6.88 -3.72 -17.73
N PRO A 70 -7.12 -4.90 -18.35
CA PRO A 70 -7.86 -4.99 -19.61
C PRO A 70 -9.26 -4.37 -19.57
N LEU A 71 -9.90 -4.25 -18.40
CA LEU A 71 -11.21 -3.58 -18.27
C LEU A 71 -11.14 -2.07 -18.56
N LEU A 72 -9.93 -1.48 -18.56
CA LEU A 72 -9.68 -0.10 -18.96
C LEU A 72 -9.40 0.06 -20.45
N GLN A 73 -9.41 -1.04 -21.21
CA GLN A 73 -9.18 -1.04 -22.65
C GLN A 73 -10.42 -1.53 -23.40
N PRO A 74 -10.66 -1.04 -24.63
CA PRO A 74 -11.75 -1.55 -25.44
C PRO A 74 -11.52 -3.03 -25.74
N SER A 75 -12.49 -3.88 -25.44
CA SER A 75 -12.36 -5.30 -25.73
C SER A 75 -12.52 -5.55 -27.23
N SER A 76 -11.68 -6.42 -27.79
CA SER A 76 -11.80 -6.84 -29.20
C SER A 76 -13.15 -7.51 -29.48
N THR A 77 -13.73 -8.15 -28.46
CA THR A 77 -15.07 -8.73 -28.51
C THR A 77 -16.15 -7.67 -28.63
N ASP A 78 -16.07 -6.55 -27.91
CA ASP A 78 -17.05 -5.47 -28.02
C ASP A 78 -16.98 -4.79 -29.39
N ILE A 79 -15.77 -4.56 -29.90
CA ILE A 79 -15.57 -4.05 -31.27
C ILE A 79 -16.18 -5.03 -32.29
N THR A 80 -15.96 -6.33 -32.10
CA THR A 80 -16.52 -7.37 -32.98
C THR A 80 -18.05 -7.42 -32.90
N ASN A 81 -18.63 -7.31 -31.70
CA ASN A 81 -20.07 -7.28 -31.48
C ASN A 81 -20.72 -6.03 -32.06
N GLN A 82 -20.06 -4.87 -31.94
CA GLN A 82 -20.48 -3.63 -32.57
C GLN A 82 -20.47 -3.75 -34.10
N LEU A 83 -19.40 -4.30 -34.68
CA LEU A 83 -19.31 -4.55 -36.12
C LEU A 83 -20.35 -5.56 -36.60
N LEU A 84 -20.64 -6.59 -35.81
CA LEU A 84 -21.66 -7.58 -36.12
C LEU A 84 -23.07 -6.97 -36.05
N ALA A 85 -23.34 -6.12 -35.07
CA ALA A 85 -24.59 -5.37 -34.98
C ALA A 85 -24.76 -4.40 -36.17
N ALA A 86 -23.70 -3.73 -36.59
CA ALA A 86 -23.70 -2.88 -37.78
C ALA A 86 -24.01 -3.70 -39.06
N ASN A 87 -23.37 -4.85 -39.24
CA ASN A 87 -23.64 -5.76 -40.36
C ASN A 87 -25.09 -6.28 -40.35
N ASN A 88 -25.62 -6.66 -39.19
CA ASN A 88 -27.02 -7.10 -39.07
C ASN A 88 -28.01 -5.98 -39.43
N ARG A 89 -27.76 -4.73 -39.00
CA ARG A 89 -28.57 -3.57 -39.39
C ARG A 89 -28.55 -3.35 -40.90
N MET A 90 -27.38 -3.51 -41.53
CA MET A 90 -27.25 -3.40 -42.99
C MET A 90 -28.07 -4.48 -43.72
N LEU A 91 -28.01 -5.73 -43.27
CA LEU A 91 -28.78 -6.82 -43.87
C LEU A 91 -30.29 -6.58 -43.77
N VAL A 92 -30.78 -6.14 -42.62
CA VAL A 92 -32.20 -5.83 -42.41
C VAL A 92 -32.65 -4.66 -43.27
N GLN A 93 -31.86 -3.58 -43.36
CA GLN A 93 -32.18 -2.43 -44.20
C GLN A 93 -32.12 -2.74 -45.69
N GLY A 94 -31.16 -3.54 -46.13
CA GLY A 94 -31.08 -4.01 -47.52
C GLY A 94 -32.30 -4.83 -47.92
N PHE A 95 -32.74 -5.75 -47.05
CA PHE A 95 -33.95 -6.53 -47.27
C PHE A 95 -35.21 -5.67 -47.28
N ALA A 96 -35.31 -4.70 -46.35
CA ALA A 96 -36.42 -3.74 -46.33
C ALA A 96 -36.47 -2.87 -47.58
N ALA A 97 -35.32 -2.39 -48.08
CA ALA A 97 -35.22 -1.60 -49.30
C ALA A 97 -35.73 -2.35 -50.53
N ILE A 98 -35.44 -3.66 -50.62
CA ILE A 98 -35.95 -4.53 -51.70
C ILE A 98 -37.48 -4.68 -51.62
N LEU A 99 -38.04 -4.78 -50.41
CA LEU A 99 -39.49 -4.98 -50.19
C LEU A 99 -40.33 -3.71 -50.32
N THR A 100 -39.81 -2.57 -49.87
CA THR A 100 -40.58 -1.31 -49.78
C THR A 100 -40.22 -0.31 -50.88
N GLY A 101 -39.16 -0.58 -51.65
CA GLY A 101 -38.66 0.32 -52.70
C GLY A 101 -38.01 1.60 -52.15
N VAL A 102 -37.84 1.71 -50.83
CA VAL A 102 -37.14 2.83 -50.19
C VAL A 102 -35.63 2.63 -50.38
N PRO A 103 -34.88 3.64 -50.85
CA PRO A 103 -33.43 3.51 -51.02
C PRO A 103 -32.73 3.21 -49.69
N SER A 104 -31.83 2.23 -49.70
CA SER A 104 -31.01 1.88 -48.54
C SER A 104 -30.09 3.04 -48.13
N VAL A 105 -29.95 3.25 -46.83
CA VAL A 105 -29.05 4.26 -46.26
C VAL A 105 -27.58 3.90 -46.61
N PRO A 106 -26.72 4.85 -47.01
CA PRO A 106 -25.32 4.56 -47.32
C PRO A 106 -24.55 3.97 -46.13
N PHE A 107 -23.64 3.02 -46.37
CA PHE A 107 -22.83 2.37 -45.31
C PHE A 107 -22.08 3.38 -44.44
N ALA A 108 -21.56 4.46 -45.06
CA ALA A 108 -20.89 5.54 -44.34
C ALA A 108 -21.82 6.27 -43.36
N SER A 109 -23.13 6.35 -43.65
CA SER A 109 -24.14 6.98 -42.78
C SER A 109 -24.52 6.09 -41.58
N LEU A 110 -24.35 4.77 -41.69
CA LEU A 110 -24.56 3.80 -40.61
C LEU A 110 -23.34 3.70 -39.67
N LEU A 111 -22.17 4.06 -40.17
CA LEU A 111 -20.94 4.24 -39.39
C LEU A 111 -20.77 5.66 -38.85
N ALA A 112 -21.56 6.63 -39.34
CA ALA A 112 -21.52 8.03 -38.92
C ALA A 112 -22.18 8.30 -37.56
N ASP A 113 -22.85 7.30 -36.97
CA ASP A 113 -22.97 7.21 -35.52
C ASP A 113 -21.58 6.85 -35.00
N ASP A 114 -20.72 7.86 -34.89
CA ASP A 114 -19.36 7.76 -34.35
C ASP A 114 -19.48 6.99 -33.01
N PRO A 115 -18.93 5.78 -32.88
CA PRO A 115 -19.08 5.02 -31.64
C PRO A 115 -18.49 5.90 -30.54
N SER A 116 -19.34 6.28 -29.57
CA SER A 116 -18.94 7.12 -28.45
C SER A 116 -17.57 6.63 -27.95
N PRO A 117 -16.59 7.53 -27.76
CA PRO A 117 -15.23 7.13 -27.43
C PRO A 117 -15.28 6.17 -26.25
N PHE A 118 -14.55 5.06 -26.35
CA PHE A 118 -14.59 4.00 -25.35
C PHE A 118 -14.43 4.59 -23.94
N GLN A 119 -15.46 4.39 -23.13
CA GLN A 119 -15.51 4.85 -21.75
C GLN A 119 -15.51 3.59 -20.87
N PRO A 120 -14.44 3.34 -20.10
CA PRO A 120 -14.43 2.22 -19.17
C PRO A 120 -15.57 2.35 -18.18
N HIS A 121 -16.19 1.23 -17.84
CA HIS A 121 -17.22 1.16 -16.80
C HIS A 121 -16.70 1.79 -15.50
N THR A 122 -17.57 2.51 -14.79
CA THR A 122 -17.22 3.19 -13.54
C THR A 122 -16.57 2.21 -12.55
N SER A 123 -17.15 1.02 -12.35
CA SER A 123 -16.59 -0.03 -11.49
C SER A 123 -15.17 -0.44 -11.89
N ALA A 124 -14.88 -0.57 -13.19
CA ALA A 124 -13.53 -0.89 -13.68
C ALA A 124 -12.51 0.21 -13.33
N ARG A 125 -12.91 1.49 -13.37
CA ARG A 125 -12.06 2.61 -12.92
C ARG A 125 -11.77 2.50 -11.42
N TRP A 126 -12.80 2.24 -10.62
CA TRP A 126 -12.69 2.06 -9.16
C TRP A 126 -11.69 0.96 -8.78
N ILE A 127 -11.91 -0.24 -9.34
CA ILE A 127 -11.11 -1.42 -9.03
C ILE A 127 -9.65 -1.18 -9.39
N ASN A 128 -9.38 -0.71 -10.61
CA ASN A 128 -8.00 -0.49 -11.05
C ASN A 128 -7.30 0.60 -10.24
N CYS A 129 -7.96 1.72 -9.95
CA CYS A 129 -7.36 2.75 -9.11
C CYS A 129 -7.03 2.25 -7.70
N LEU A 130 -7.94 1.51 -7.06
CA LEU A 130 -7.69 0.93 -5.73
C LEU A 130 -6.52 -0.05 -5.76
N PHE A 131 -6.46 -0.92 -6.77
CA PHE A 131 -5.37 -1.87 -6.92
C PHE A 131 -4.03 -1.22 -7.23
N PHE A 132 -3.97 -0.28 -8.17
CA PHE A 132 -2.73 0.46 -8.47
C PHE A 132 -2.27 1.29 -7.27
N THR A 133 -3.18 1.96 -6.56
CA THR A 133 -2.83 2.76 -5.36
C THR A 133 -2.28 1.86 -4.27
N SER A 134 -2.94 0.72 -4.01
CA SER A 134 -2.46 -0.30 -3.08
C SER A 134 -1.06 -0.80 -3.45
N LEU A 135 -0.81 -1.01 -4.75
CA LEU A 135 0.49 -1.51 -5.24
C LEU A 135 1.58 -0.49 -5.02
N VAL A 136 1.32 0.78 -5.35
CA VAL A 136 2.27 1.87 -5.13
C VAL A 136 2.58 2.05 -3.65
N LEU A 137 1.58 1.99 -2.76
CA LEU A 137 1.80 2.10 -1.31
C LEU A 137 2.63 0.94 -0.76
N SER A 138 2.41 -0.28 -1.23
CA SER A 138 3.21 -1.45 -0.87
C SER A 138 4.68 -1.30 -1.31
N LEU A 139 4.90 -0.86 -2.55
CA LEU A 139 6.26 -0.60 -3.05
C LEU A 139 6.93 0.56 -2.31
N ALA A 140 6.19 1.62 -1.98
CA ALA A 140 6.70 2.72 -1.17
C ALA A 140 7.14 2.24 0.21
N ALA A 141 6.35 1.40 0.88
CA ALA A 141 6.71 0.80 2.17
C ALA A 141 7.99 -0.04 2.06
N ALA A 142 8.13 -0.85 1.00
CA ALA A 142 9.35 -1.60 0.75
C ALA A 142 10.58 -0.69 0.54
N LEU A 143 10.44 0.40 -0.23
CA LEU A 143 11.52 1.37 -0.42
C LEU A 143 11.92 2.03 0.90
N PHE A 144 10.96 2.46 1.73
CA PHE A 144 11.26 3.02 3.04
C PHE A 144 11.93 2.02 3.98
N ALA A 145 11.47 0.76 4.00
CA ALA A 145 12.12 -0.28 4.79
C ALA A 145 13.59 -0.48 4.39
N ILE A 146 13.91 -0.47 3.10
CA ILE A 146 15.31 -0.54 2.61
C ILE A 146 16.11 0.69 3.05
N LEU A 147 15.56 1.90 2.92
CA LEU A 147 16.24 3.13 3.34
C LEU A 147 16.51 3.14 4.85
N ILE A 148 15.54 2.72 5.67
CA ILE A 148 15.71 2.58 7.12
C ILE A 148 16.86 1.62 7.44
N LYS A 149 16.96 0.48 6.76
CA LYS A 149 18.08 -0.45 6.95
C LYS A 149 19.43 0.20 6.60
N GLN A 150 19.47 1.04 5.57
CA GLN A 150 20.67 1.79 5.23
C GLN A 150 21.03 2.80 6.34
N TRP A 151 20.05 3.51 6.88
CA TRP A 151 20.27 4.46 7.98
C TRP A 151 20.70 3.78 9.27
N ILE A 152 20.11 2.62 9.61
CA ILE A 152 20.51 1.80 10.76
C ILE A 152 21.96 1.37 10.61
N ARG A 153 22.33 0.88 9.42
CA ARG A 153 23.72 0.47 9.14
C ARG A 153 24.70 1.62 9.32
N GLU A 154 24.40 2.77 8.73
CA GLU A 154 25.23 3.95 8.84
C GLU A 154 25.34 4.42 10.30
N TYR A 155 24.22 4.40 11.04
CA TYR A 155 24.16 4.77 12.45
C TYR A 155 25.11 3.91 13.30
N MET A 156 25.12 2.59 13.07
CA MET A 156 25.97 1.61 13.75
C MET A 156 27.47 1.71 13.42
N GLU A 157 27.84 2.42 12.35
CA GLU A 157 29.25 2.61 11.97
C GLU A 157 29.92 3.76 12.75
N TRP A 158 29.70 3.82 14.07
CA TRP A 158 30.22 4.88 14.94
C TRP A 158 31.48 4.46 15.71
N SER A 159 31.65 3.18 16.00
CA SER A 159 32.80 2.67 16.74
C SER A 159 33.96 2.39 15.79
N SER A 160 35.07 3.12 15.94
CA SER A 160 36.33 2.80 15.27
C SER A 160 37.28 2.14 16.27
N PRO A 161 37.91 0.99 15.93
CA PRO A 161 38.84 0.30 16.82
C PRO A 161 40.18 1.05 16.99
N LEU A 162 40.42 2.13 16.23
CA LEU A 162 41.65 2.91 16.26
C LEU A 162 41.53 4.18 17.11
N SER A 163 40.32 4.60 17.47
CA SER A 163 40.05 5.80 18.26
C SER A 163 39.92 5.50 19.75
N LEU A 164 40.04 6.54 20.58
CA LEU A 164 39.89 6.40 22.01
C LEU A 164 38.43 6.06 22.36
N PRO A 165 38.16 5.18 23.34
CA PRO A 165 36.81 4.79 23.76
C PRO A 165 35.90 5.99 24.07
N ARG A 166 36.49 7.02 24.70
CA ARG A 166 35.78 8.27 25.01
C ARG A 166 35.35 9.03 23.76
N GLU A 167 36.17 9.05 22.71
CA GLU A 167 35.83 9.73 21.44
C GLU A 167 34.71 9.00 20.71
N ASN A 168 34.73 7.66 20.70
CA ASN A 168 33.67 6.84 20.12
C ASN A 168 32.32 7.11 20.80
N VAL A 169 32.28 7.14 22.14
CA VAL A 169 31.07 7.44 22.90
C VAL A 169 30.52 8.83 22.57
N LEU A 170 31.39 9.84 22.38
CA LEU A 170 30.96 11.18 22.01
C LEU A 170 30.37 11.23 20.58
N VAL A 171 31.00 10.54 19.62
CA VAL A 171 30.47 10.44 18.24
C VAL A 171 29.10 9.75 18.25
N ARG A 172 28.95 8.66 19.01
CA ARG A 172 27.67 7.97 19.19
C ARG A 172 26.62 8.91 19.75
N GLN A 173 26.94 9.68 20.79
CA GLN A 173 26.00 10.59 21.42
C GLN A 173 25.50 11.64 20.42
N TRP A 174 26.39 12.21 19.62
CA TRP A 174 26.02 13.17 18.56
C TRP A 174 25.11 12.54 17.48
N ARG A 175 25.39 11.29 17.09
CA ARG A 175 24.51 10.54 16.17
C ARG A 175 23.16 10.21 16.79
N PHE A 176 23.12 9.86 18.09
CA PHE A 176 21.88 9.58 18.81
C PHE A 176 21.01 10.83 18.96
N GLU A 177 21.61 11.98 19.28
CA GLU A 177 20.90 13.26 19.31
C GLU A 177 20.34 13.62 17.94
N SER A 178 21.09 13.35 16.87
CA SER A 178 20.59 13.50 15.50
C SER A 178 19.43 12.52 15.23
N TRP A 179 19.56 11.26 15.61
CA TRP A 179 18.51 10.25 15.44
C TRP A 179 17.17 10.68 16.08
N GLU A 180 17.24 11.25 17.27
CA GLU A 180 16.07 11.76 18.00
C GLU A 180 15.54 13.06 17.37
N THR A 181 16.42 13.99 17.03
CA THR A 181 16.05 15.29 16.42
C THR A 181 15.33 15.10 15.09
N TRP A 182 15.80 14.15 14.28
CA TRP A 182 15.17 13.79 13.00
C TRP A 182 14.02 12.78 13.15
N SER A 183 13.70 12.38 14.39
CA SER A 183 12.59 11.47 14.72
C SER A 183 12.59 10.18 13.89
N ILE A 184 13.77 9.56 13.70
CA ILE A 184 13.88 8.38 12.81
C ILE A 184 13.01 7.23 13.33
N ALA A 185 12.89 7.05 14.65
CA ALA A 185 11.97 6.09 15.26
C ALA A 185 10.50 6.28 14.83
N ALA A 186 10.09 7.54 14.62
CA ALA A 186 8.77 7.85 14.07
C ALA A 186 8.60 7.29 12.67
N VAL A 187 9.59 7.53 11.80
CA VAL A 187 9.58 7.07 10.42
C VAL A 187 9.56 5.54 10.36
N ILE A 188 10.29 4.86 11.24
CA ILE A 188 10.25 3.40 11.34
C ILE A 188 8.84 2.91 11.68
N SER A 189 8.15 3.60 12.59
CA SER A 189 6.78 3.23 12.98
C SER A 189 5.72 3.46 11.89
N THR A 190 5.98 4.30 10.87
CA THR A 190 5.00 4.55 9.80
C THR A 190 5.05 3.52 8.67
N VAL A 191 6.15 2.78 8.49
CA VAL A 191 6.28 1.77 7.43
C VAL A 191 5.18 0.69 7.51
N PRO A 192 4.89 0.08 8.68
CA PRO A 192 3.77 -0.85 8.79
C PRO A 192 2.43 -0.23 8.38
N ALA A 193 2.20 1.06 8.71
CA ALA A 193 0.95 1.73 8.39
C ALA A 193 0.71 1.87 6.88
N PHE A 194 1.77 2.11 6.09
CA PHE A 194 1.66 2.10 4.62
C PHE A 194 1.16 0.75 4.08
N LEU A 195 1.66 -0.36 4.63
CA LEU A 195 1.25 -1.71 4.24
C LEU A 195 -0.16 -2.06 4.70
N GLU A 196 -0.56 -1.62 5.90
CA GLU A 196 -1.93 -1.78 6.38
C GLU A 196 -2.93 -1.02 5.50
N ILE A 197 -2.63 0.24 5.16
CA ILE A 197 -3.48 1.04 4.25
C ILE A 197 -3.55 0.39 2.87
N ALA A 198 -2.43 -0.08 2.33
CA ALA A 198 -2.40 -0.80 1.06
C ALA A 198 -3.31 -2.04 1.11
N MET A 199 -3.20 -2.86 2.16
CA MET A 199 -4.03 -4.05 2.36
C MET A 199 -5.52 -3.71 2.43
N ILE A 200 -5.90 -2.65 3.16
CA ILE A 200 -7.30 -2.21 3.25
C ILE A 200 -7.84 -1.78 1.87
N LEU A 201 -7.07 -0.98 1.11
CA LEU A 201 -7.47 -0.56 -0.23
C LEU A 201 -7.62 -1.74 -1.18
N PHE A 202 -6.72 -2.73 -1.09
CA PHE A 202 -6.83 -3.97 -1.85
C PHE A 202 -8.10 -4.75 -1.50
N LEU A 203 -8.40 -4.93 -0.22
CA LEU A 203 -9.61 -5.64 0.22
C LEU A 203 -10.90 -4.95 -0.26
N ILE A 204 -10.94 -3.62 -0.25
CA ILE A 204 -12.05 -2.84 -0.80
C ILE A 204 -12.15 -3.05 -2.33
N GLY A 205 -11.03 -3.04 -3.04
CA GLY A 205 -10.99 -3.30 -4.48
C GLY A 205 -11.49 -4.71 -4.83
N VAL A 206 -11.10 -5.73 -4.04
CA VAL A 206 -11.58 -7.11 -4.20
C VAL A 206 -13.07 -7.20 -3.94
N MET A 207 -13.58 -6.52 -2.91
CA MET A 207 -15.02 -6.45 -2.64
C MET A 207 -15.76 -5.90 -3.87
N ILE A 208 -15.38 -4.72 -4.37
CA ILE A 208 -16.03 -4.11 -5.54
C ILE A 208 -15.94 -5.04 -6.77
N LEU A 209 -14.79 -5.69 -6.99
CA LEU A 209 -14.63 -6.66 -8.07
C LEU A 209 -15.63 -7.80 -7.94
N LEU A 210 -15.75 -8.45 -6.78
CA LEU A 210 -16.66 -9.58 -6.60
C LEU A 210 -18.13 -9.19 -6.82
N TRP A 211 -18.54 -8.01 -6.37
CA TRP A 211 -19.89 -7.48 -6.63
C TRP A 211 -20.18 -7.21 -8.11
N THR A 212 -19.16 -7.16 -8.98
CA THR A 212 -19.36 -7.11 -10.44
C THR A 212 -19.43 -8.48 -11.10
N LEU A 213 -19.01 -9.55 -10.42
CA LEU A 213 -18.97 -10.90 -10.96
C LEU A 213 -20.18 -11.74 -10.51
N ASP A 214 -20.42 -11.86 -9.20
CA ASP A 214 -21.49 -12.70 -8.66
C ASP A 214 -21.89 -12.25 -7.24
N ASP A 215 -23.19 -12.04 -7.03
CA ASP A 215 -23.73 -11.53 -5.77
C ASP A 215 -23.56 -12.52 -4.60
N ILE A 216 -23.67 -13.83 -4.84
CA ILE A 216 -23.60 -14.85 -3.79
C ILE A 216 -22.18 -14.93 -3.26
N VAL A 217 -21.19 -15.02 -4.16
CA VAL A 217 -19.77 -15.03 -3.80
C VAL A 217 -19.38 -13.71 -3.13
N ALA A 218 -19.88 -12.58 -3.64
CA ALA A 218 -19.60 -11.26 -3.08
C ALA A 218 -20.09 -11.12 -1.64
N ILE A 219 -21.31 -11.55 -1.32
CA ILE A 219 -21.85 -11.48 0.04
C ILE A 219 -20.99 -12.31 1.00
N CYS A 220 -20.69 -13.57 0.65
CA CYS A 220 -19.88 -14.46 1.47
C CYS A 220 -18.52 -13.85 1.81
N VAL A 221 -17.81 -13.32 0.80
CA VAL A 221 -16.47 -12.74 1.00
C VAL A 221 -16.55 -11.41 1.74
N THR A 222 -17.57 -10.59 1.49
CA THR A 222 -17.77 -9.31 2.20
C THR A 222 -17.93 -9.52 3.70
N VAL A 223 -18.67 -10.54 4.13
CA VAL A 223 -18.83 -10.88 5.56
C VAL A 223 -17.48 -11.23 6.20
N VAL A 224 -16.66 -12.03 5.52
CA VAL A 224 -15.32 -12.42 6.00
C VAL A 224 -14.39 -11.20 6.10
N ILE A 225 -14.35 -10.36 5.06
CA ILE A 225 -13.54 -9.14 5.03
C ILE A 225 -13.99 -8.17 6.13
N ALA A 226 -15.29 -7.96 6.30
CA ALA A 226 -15.84 -7.09 7.33
C ALA A 226 -15.48 -7.56 8.74
N GLY A 227 -15.58 -8.88 9.00
CA GLY A 227 -15.14 -9.47 10.26
C GLY A 227 -13.65 -9.25 10.53
N PHE A 228 -12.80 -9.49 9.54
CA PHE A 228 -11.35 -9.25 9.64
C PHE A 228 -11.03 -7.77 9.92
N LEU A 229 -11.59 -6.85 9.14
CA LEU A 229 -11.37 -5.41 9.32
C LEU A 229 -11.88 -4.91 10.67
N LEU A 230 -13.00 -5.45 11.16
CA LEU A 230 -13.53 -5.12 12.48
C LEU A 230 -12.56 -5.54 13.59
N VAL A 231 -11.98 -6.74 13.50
CA VAL A 231 -10.98 -7.21 14.47
C VAL A 231 -9.74 -6.31 14.45
N VAL A 232 -9.23 -5.95 13.26
CA VAL A 232 -8.11 -5.02 13.10
C VAL A 232 -8.45 -3.64 13.69
N ALA A 233 -9.66 -3.12 13.41
CA ALA A 233 -10.13 -1.86 13.96
C ALA A 233 -10.21 -1.88 15.49
N ILE A 234 -10.67 -2.99 16.08
CA ILE A 234 -10.67 -3.16 17.54
C ILE A 234 -9.23 -3.08 18.05
N PHE A 235 -8.29 -3.89 17.55
CA PHE A 235 -6.93 -3.91 18.08
C PHE A 235 -6.14 -2.61 17.86
N THR A 236 -6.45 -1.86 16.81
CA THR A 236 -5.80 -0.57 16.51
C THR A 236 -6.38 0.59 17.33
N VAL A 237 -7.68 0.57 17.64
CA VAL A 237 -8.38 1.65 18.36
C VAL A 237 -8.40 1.42 19.89
N LEU A 238 -8.37 0.17 20.35
CA LEU A 238 -8.36 -0.19 21.78
C LEU A 238 -7.25 0.52 22.60
N PRO A 239 -6.01 0.68 22.11
CA PRO A 239 -4.94 1.36 22.85
C PRO A 239 -5.17 2.86 23.06
N VAL A 240 -6.02 3.49 22.23
CA VAL A 240 -6.38 4.92 22.33
C VAL A 240 -7.25 5.16 23.58
N PHE A 241 -8.16 4.24 23.89
CA PHE A 241 -9.07 4.37 25.02
C PHE A 241 -8.49 3.84 26.33
N PHE A 242 -7.61 2.84 26.27
CA PHE A 242 -7.02 2.21 27.46
C PHE A 242 -5.50 2.35 27.47
N ARG A 243 -4.99 3.39 28.15
CA ARG A 243 -3.56 3.69 28.35
C ARG A 243 -2.72 2.56 28.98
N ARG A 244 -3.35 1.55 29.59
CA ARG A 244 -2.71 0.39 30.24
C ARG A 244 -2.80 -0.90 29.42
N CYS A 245 -3.32 -0.87 28.19
CA CYS A 245 -3.42 -2.07 27.37
C CYS A 245 -2.02 -2.56 26.93
N PRO A 246 -1.76 -3.88 26.98
CA PRO A 246 -0.50 -4.49 26.54
C PRO A 246 -0.30 -4.44 25.02
N TYR A 247 -1.36 -4.11 24.27
CA TYR A 247 -1.33 -3.87 22.83
C TYR A 247 -0.67 -2.52 22.48
N LYS A 248 0.56 -2.29 22.96
CA LYS A 248 1.42 -1.21 22.45
C LYS A 248 1.93 -1.61 21.07
N SER A 249 1.03 -1.58 20.08
CA SER A 249 1.39 -1.75 18.68
C SER A 249 2.19 -0.53 18.21
N PRO A 250 3.27 -0.70 17.43
CA PRO A 250 3.93 0.38 16.71
C PRO A 250 2.92 1.24 15.91
N THR A 251 1.82 0.65 15.44
CA THR A 251 0.77 1.36 14.67
C THR A 251 -0.07 2.31 15.51
N ALA A 252 -0.26 2.03 16.81
CA ALA A 252 -0.93 2.95 17.74
C ALA A 252 -0.05 4.16 18.08
N TRP A 253 1.27 3.96 18.17
CA TRP A 253 2.25 5.05 18.27
C TRP A 253 2.38 5.82 16.96
N ALA A 254 2.33 5.12 15.82
CA ALA A 254 2.31 5.73 14.49
C ALA A 254 1.10 6.64 14.33
N LEU A 255 -0.11 6.29 14.81
CA LEU A 255 -1.27 7.19 14.78
C LEU A 255 -1.09 8.46 15.64
N VAL A 256 -0.38 8.35 16.76
CA VAL A 256 -0.08 9.47 17.68
C VAL A 256 1.06 10.35 17.14
N LEU A 257 2.07 9.81 16.46
CA LEU A 257 3.13 10.61 15.82
C LEU A 257 2.75 11.10 14.43
N ALA A 258 1.91 10.34 13.73
CA ALA A 258 1.28 10.74 12.51
C ALA A 258 0.61 12.10 12.75
N SER A 259 0.01 12.41 13.90
CA SER A 259 -0.57 13.76 14.14
C SER A 259 0.36 14.95 13.86
N HIS A 260 1.69 14.77 13.85
CA HIS A 260 2.67 15.80 13.47
C HIS A 260 3.17 15.73 12.02
N ALA A 261 3.17 14.57 11.35
CA ALA A 261 3.53 14.39 9.92
C ALA A 261 2.30 14.31 8.96
N VAL A 262 1.12 14.07 9.54
CA VAL A 262 -0.23 14.01 8.96
C VAL A 262 -0.65 15.29 8.29
N PRO A 263 -0.34 16.52 8.72
CA PRO A 263 -0.83 17.67 7.97
C PRO A 263 -0.25 17.71 6.54
N HIS A 264 0.93 17.13 6.27
CA HIS A 264 1.49 17.08 4.92
C HIS A 264 1.12 15.81 4.16
N PHE A 265 1.27 14.64 4.79
CA PHE A 265 0.92 13.38 4.15
C PHE A 265 -0.60 13.18 4.05
N ALA A 266 -1.36 13.56 5.09
CA ALA A 266 -2.81 13.62 5.00
C ALA A 266 -3.31 14.84 4.22
N ALA A 267 -2.60 15.98 4.06
CA ALA A 267 -3.00 16.94 3.02
C ALA A 267 -2.78 16.38 1.61
N PHE A 268 -1.73 15.59 1.39
CA PHE A 268 -1.53 14.89 0.12
C PHE A 268 -2.64 13.83 -0.08
N CYS A 269 -2.86 12.93 0.88
CA CYS A 269 -3.92 11.93 0.84
C CYS A 269 -5.32 12.53 0.89
N LEU A 270 -5.59 13.64 1.57
CA LEU A 270 -6.87 14.36 1.52
C LEU A 270 -6.99 15.12 0.21
N SER A 271 -5.95 15.73 -0.34
CA SER A 271 -6.01 16.34 -1.68
C SER A 271 -6.30 15.28 -2.72
N TRP A 272 -5.70 14.10 -2.56
CA TRP A 272 -5.91 12.95 -3.43
C TRP A 272 -7.31 12.39 -3.21
N CYS A 273 -7.73 12.11 -1.98
CA CYS A 273 -9.07 11.63 -1.64
C CYS A 273 -10.17 12.66 -1.95
N THR A 274 -9.93 13.97 -1.88
CA THR A 274 -10.91 15.01 -2.23
C THR A 274 -10.97 15.25 -3.72
N PHE A 275 -9.83 15.20 -4.43
CA PHE A 275 -9.79 15.12 -5.88
C PHE A 275 -10.54 13.88 -6.37
N TYR A 276 -10.26 12.73 -5.77
CA TYR A 276 -10.87 11.44 -6.08
C TYR A 276 -12.35 11.39 -5.68
N ALA A 277 -12.73 11.97 -4.53
CA ALA A 277 -14.12 12.13 -4.08
C ALA A 277 -14.90 13.16 -4.93
N ALA A 278 -14.24 14.16 -5.50
CA ALA A 278 -14.84 15.14 -6.40
C ALA A 278 -15.07 14.55 -7.80
N VAL A 279 -14.14 13.72 -8.28
CA VAL A 279 -14.32 12.90 -9.49
C VAL A 279 -15.45 11.88 -9.27
N MET A 280 -15.45 11.19 -8.13
CA MET A 280 -16.52 10.29 -7.65
C MET A 280 -17.92 10.89 -7.69
N ARG A 281 -18.09 12.06 -7.06
CA ARG A 281 -19.42 12.64 -6.82
C ARG A 281 -20.06 13.12 -8.12
N LYS A 282 -19.25 13.49 -9.11
CA LYS A 282 -19.71 13.85 -10.44
C LYS A 282 -20.19 12.65 -11.26
N GLU A 283 -19.55 11.49 -11.14
CA GLU A 283 -19.92 10.29 -11.91
C GLU A 283 -20.99 9.40 -11.24
N TRP A 284 -21.04 9.38 -9.90
CA TRP A 284 -22.08 8.64 -9.17
C TRP A 284 -23.46 9.29 -9.29
N ALA A 285 -23.53 10.62 -9.32
CA ALA A 285 -24.79 11.36 -9.52
C ALA A 285 -25.39 11.12 -10.92
N SER A 286 -24.57 10.86 -11.94
CA SER A 286 -25.06 10.52 -13.28
C SER A 286 -25.48 9.06 -13.39
N GLY A 287 -24.73 8.11 -12.82
CA GLY A 287 -25.05 6.67 -12.92
C GLY A 287 -26.19 6.19 -12.01
N PHE A 288 -26.46 6.89 -10.90
CA PHE A 288 -27.56 6.53 -9.98
C PHE A 288 -28.93 6.97 -10.52
N SER A 289 -28.98 8.06 -11.32
CA SER A 289 -30.20 8.52 -11.99
C SER A 289 -30.69 7.53 -13.06
N ASP A 290 -29.76 6.90 -13.79
CA ASP A 290 -30.11 5.97 -14.88
C ASP A 290 -30.59 4.60 -14.40
N LYS A 291 -30.34 4.22 -13.13
CA LYS A 291 -30.79 2.95 -12.56
C LYS A 291 -32.09 3.02 -11.75
N PHE A 292 -32.54 4.22 -11.35
CA PHE A 292 -33.75 4.40 -10.53
C PHE A 292 -34.72 5.46 -11.07
N GLY A 293 -34.45 6.02 -12.26
CA GLY A 293 -35.30 6.99 -12.95
C GLY A 293 -36.08 6.40 -14.13
N SER A 294 -36.70 5.22 -13.96
CA SER A 294 -37.75 4.70 -14.84
C SER A 294 -39.08 4.68 -14.10
#